data_AF-A0A2V8RVS8-F1
#
_entry.id   AF-A0A2V8RVS8-F1
#
_cell.length_a   1.000
_cell.length_b   1.000
_cell.length_c   1.000
_cell.angle_alpha   90.00
_cell.angle_beta   90.00
_cell.angle_gamma   90.00
#
_symmetry.space_group_name_H-M   'P 1'
#
loop_
_entity.id
_entity.type
_entity.pdbx_description
1 polymer ?
#
loop_
_entity_poly.entity_id
_entity_poly.type
_entity_poly.pdbx_seq_one_letter_code
_entity_poly.pdbx_strand_id
1 'polypeptide(L)'
;MRFLYSVRHVERRPATDTLRGRPSRWPREKLTEAASVLRGLLERETSGRVSVSSFIGQYLPLLQFPSDVTDALSAGHINLQEAAQLARLTAERLGSSPAAARARRTEILQQHLAVQGSQTRLRARVKDLLGETQELDISSESMTRVVAQVDELLEIDPHDTRHMFWEEMKRIFFAMREIQPEDLDDETMDEFMSAMDQLSNILYRIEKKRQKRERPTAALKI
;
A
#
# COMPACT_ATOMS: atom_id res chain seq x y z
N MET A 1 -18.03 14.48 4.63
CA MET A 1 -16.98 13.44 4.50
C MET A 1 -16.77 12.57 5.74
N ARG A 2 -16.57 13.13 6.95
CA ARG A 2 -16.18 12.33 8.15
C ARG A 2 -17.11 11.15 8.50
N PHE A 3 -18.43 11.31 8.30
CA PHE A 3 -19.41 10.22 8.48
C PHE A 3 -19.19 9.06 7.50
N LEU A 4 -19.09 9.36 6.19
CA LEU A 4 -18.85 8.34 5.15
C LEU A 4 -17.53 7.60 5.37
N TYR A 5 -16.47 8.31 5.79
CA TYR A 5 -15.22 7.65 6.19
C TYR A 5 -15.39 6.63 7.33
N SER A 6 -16.39 6.80 8.19
CA SER A 6 -16.71 5.82 9.25
C SER A 6 -17.56 4.67 8.73
N VAL A 7 -18.44 4.93 7.77
CA VAL A 7 -19.19 3.90 7.04
C VAL A 7 -18.24 2.92 6.34
N ARG A 8 -17.12 3.40 5.79
CA ARG A 8 -16.06 2.56 5.19
C ARG A 8 -15.60 1.40 6.09
N HIS A 9 -15.63 1.60 7.41
CA HIS A 9 -15.11 0.65 8.38
C HIS A 9 -16.19 -0.16 9.11
N VAL A 10 -17.46 -0.05 8.71
CA VAL A 10 -18.59 -0.67 9.42
C VAL A 10 -18.52 -2.20 9.44
N GLU A 11 -17.91 -2.81 8.42
CA GLU A 11 -17.75 -4.26 8.28
C GLU A 11 -16.57 -4.81 9.10
N ARG A 12 -15.68 -3.94 9.61
CA ARG A 12 -14.61 -4.38 10.52
C ARG A 12 -15.22 -4.72 11.89
N ARG A 13 -14.63 -5.71 12.58
CA ARG A 13 -15.00 -6.00 13.98
C ARG A 13 -14.90 -4.70 14.79
N PRO A 14 -15.94 -4.31 15.53
CA PRO A 14 -15.92 -3.03 16.21
C PRO A 14 -14.86 -3.01 17.31
N ALA A 15 -14.34 -1.81 17.57
CA ALA A 15 -13.37 -1.57 18.65
C ALA A 15 -13.93 -1.97 20.02
N THR A 16 -15.26 -1.92 20.20
CA THR A 16 -15.95 -2.39 21.41
C THR A 16 -15.77 -3.89 21.65
N ASP A 17 -15.74 -4.69 20.59
CA ASP A 17 -15.68 -6.15 20.67
C ASP A 17 -14.22 -6.64 20.66
N THR A 18 -13.30 -5.82 20.14
CA THR A 18 -11.89 -6.17 19.98
C THR A 18 -10.97 -5.49 20.99
N LEU A 19 -11.50 -4.55 21.78
CA LEU A 19 -10.75 -3.65 22.69
C LEU A 19 -9.58 -2.91 22.01
N ARG A 20 -9.53 -2.89 20.68
CA ARG A 20 -8.47 -2.26 19.89
C ARG A 20 -9.03 -1.10 19.07
N GLY A 21 -8.37 0.05 19.20
CA GLY A 21 -8.67 1.27 18.45
C GLY A 21 -9.74 2.15 19.10
N ARG A 22 -10.02 3.29 18.46
CA ARG A 22 -10.99 4.28 18.95
C ARG A 22 -12.40 3.94 18.44
N PRO A 23 -13.43 3.87 19.31
CA PRO A 23 -14.80 3.69 18.85
C PRO A 23 -15.24 4.86 17.98
N SER A 24 -16.11 4.53 17.01
CA SER A 24 -16.72 5.51 16.13
C SER A 24 -17.55 6.52 16.92
N ARG A 25 -17.53 7.79 16.50
CA ARG A 25 -18.36 8.85 17.11
C ARG A 25 -19.84 8.73 16.74
N TRP A 26 -20.18 7.87 15.79
CA TRP A 26 -21.53 7.70 15.28
C TRP A 26 -22.13 6.36 15.73
N PRO A 27 -23.44 6.31 16.04
CA PRO A 27 -24.12 5.06 16.37
C PRO A 27 -23.96 4.03 15.25
N ARG A 28 -23.69 2.77 15.62
CA ARG A 28 -23.47 1.67 14.66
C ARG A 28 -24.68 1.44 13.76
N GLU A 29 -25.90 1.58 14.30
CA GLU A 29 -27.15 1.46 13.55
C GLU A 29 -27.18 2.42 12.36
N LYS A 30 -26.93 3.71 12.59
CA LYS A 30 -26.88 4.73 11.53
C LYS A 30 -25.79 4.46 10.50
N LEU A 31 -24.64 3.95 10.92
CA LEU A 31 -23.55 3.58 10.00
C LEU A 31 -23.95 2.38 9.13
N THR A 32 -24.65 1.41 9.70
CA THR A 32 -25.10 0.19 9.01
C THR A 32 -26.24 0.51 8.04
N GLU A 33 -27.16 1.37 8.43
CA GLU A 33 -28.22 1.90 7.57
C GLU A 33 -27.63 2.62 6.34
N ALA A 34 -26.72 3.56 6.57
CA ALA A 34 -26.05 4.27 5.48
C ALA A 34 -25.23 3.33 4.58
N ALA A 35 -24.55 2.34 5.15
CA ALA A 35 -23.83 1.32 4.39
C ALA A 35 -24.77 0.49 3.51
N SER A 36 -25.95 0.11 4.03
CA SER A 36 -26.96 -0.65 3.31
C SER A 36 -27.49 0.13 2.10
N VAL A 37 -27.86 1.40 2.31
CA VAL A 37 -28.32 2.29 1.22
C VAL A 37 -27.24 2.45 0.14
N LEU A 38 -26.00 2.72 0.55
CA LEU A 38 -24.88 2.84 -0.39
C LEU A 38 -24.61 1.55 -1.15
N ARG A 39 -24.71 0.39 -0.47
CA ARG A 39 -24.55 -0.91 -1.12
C ARG A 39 -25.64 -1.13 -2.17
N GLY A 40 -26.90 -0.82 -1.87
CA GLY A 40 -27.99 -0.91 -2.83
C GLY A 40 -27.80 -0.03 -4.06
N LEU A 41 -27.31 1.21 -3.86
CA LEU A 41 -26.97 2.11 -4.97
C LEU A 41 -25.81 1.57 -5.80
N LEU A 42 -24.70 1.16 -5.16
CA LEU A 42 -23.53 0.63 -5.87
C LEU A 42 -23.84 -0.67 -6.59
N GLU A 43 -24.69 -1.53 -6.03
CA GLU A 43 -25.15 -2.74 -6.69
C GLU A 43 -25.88 -2.40 -7.99
N ARG A 44 -26.81 -1.43 -7.95
CA ARG A 44 -27.56 -0.99 -9.12
C ARG A 44 -26.68 -0.35 -10.20
N GLU A 45 -25.79 0.55 -9.80
CA GLU A 45 -25.00 1.35 -10.76
C GLU A 45 -23.74 0.63 -11.26
N THR A 46 -23.18 -0.28 -10.46
CA THR A 46 -21.89 -0.92 -10.76
C THR A 46 -21.97 -2.44 -10.90
N SER A 47 -23.17 -3.02 -10.75
CA SER A 47 -23.39 -4.47 -10.74
C SER A 47 -22.48 -5.20 -9.74
N GLY A 48 -22.34 -4.61 -8.54
CA GLY A 48 -21.53 -5.16 -7.45
C GLY A 48 -20.01 -5.09 -7.66
N ARG A 49 -19.51 -4.50 -8.75
CA ARG A 49 -18.06 -4.41 -9.03
C ARG A 49 -17.32 -3.49 -8.06
N VAL A 50 -18.02 -2.51 -7.46
CA VAL A 50 -17.42 -1.55 -6.54
C VAL A 50 -18.02 -1.73 -5.14
N SER A 51 -17.18 -2.14 -4.18
CA SER A 51 -17.58 -2.21 -2.77
C SER A 51 -17.77 -0.83 -2.16
N VAL A 52 -18.58 -0.73 -1.09
CA VAL A 52 -18.74 0.51 -0.31
C VAL A 52 -17.40 1.04 0.20
N SER A 53 -16.50 0.16 0.64
CA SER A 53 -15.17 0.55 1.12
C SER A 53 -14.30 1.13 0.00
N SER A 54 -14.31 0.50 -1.19
CA SER A 54 -13.58 0.99 -2.36
C SER A 54 -14.16 2.30 -2.86
N PHE A 55 -15.50 2.42 -2.94
CA PHE A 55 -16.18 3.64 -3.34
C PHE A 55 -15.77 4.83 -2.46
N ILE A 56 -15.92 4.68 -1.14
CA ILE A 56 -15.60 5.77 -0.19
C ILE A 56 -14.09 6.06 -0.17
N GLY A 57 -13.24 5.04 -0.28
CA GLY A 57 -11.80 5.18 -0.18
C GLY A 57 -11.09 5.67 -1.44
N GLN A 58 -11.63 5.38 -2.63
CA GLN A 58 -10.95 5.59 -3.92
C GLN A 58 -11.73 6.50 -4.86
N TYR A 59 -13.04 6.33 -4.97
CA TYR A 59 -13.86 7.03 -5.97
C TYR A 59 -14.48 8.32 -5.45
N LEU A 60 -14.98 8.33 -4.21
CA LEU A 60 -15.54 9.54 -3.60
C LEU A 60 -14.54 10.71 -3.52
N PRO A 61 -13.23 10.50 -3.25
CA PRO A 61 -12.24 11.57 -3.30
C PRO A 61 -12.10 12.25 -4.67
N LEU A 62 -12.48 11.59 -5.78
CA LEU A 62 -12.40 12.17 -7.12
C LEU A 62 -13.20 13.47 -7.25
N LEU A 63 -14.31 13.59 -6.50
CA LEU A 63 -15.14 14.80 -6.48
C LEU A 63 -14.41 16.03 -5.92
N GLN A 64 -13.27 15.83 -5.27
CA GLN A 64 -12.44 16.88 -4.68
C GLN A 64 -11.13 17.08 -5.45
N PHE A 65 -10.91 16.35 -6.54
CA PHE A 65 -9.68 16.49 -7.31
C PHE A 65 -9.70 17.84 -8.05
N PRO A 66 -8.52 18.49 -8.20
CA PRO A 66 -8.40 19.67 -9.06
C PRO A 66 -8.83 19.35 -10.50
N SER A 67 -9.44 20.32 -11.19
CA SER A 67 -9.99 20.09 -12.54
C SER A 67 -8.93 19.63 -13.54
N ASP A 68 -7.71 20.18 -13.45
CA ASP A 68 -6.58 19.76 -14.28
C ASP A 68 -6.20 18.27 -14.10
N VAL A 69 -6.39 17.74 -12.89
CA VAL A 69 -6.15 16.31 -12.59
C VAL A 69 -7.31 15.45 -13.12
N THR A 70 -8.56 15.91 -12.97
CA THR A 70 -9.72 15.18 -13.51
C THR A 70 -9.73 15.15 -15.04
N ASP A 71 -9.28 16.23 -15.69
CA ASP A 71 -9.15 16.31 -17.13
C ASP A 71 -8.11 15.30 -17.63
N ALA A 72 -6.93 15.24 -16.98
CA ALA A 72 -5.88 14.28 -17.32
C ALA A 72 -6.31 12.82 -17.11
N LEU A 73 -7.06 12.54 -16.02
CA LEU A 73 -7.62 11.22 -15.74
C LEU A 73 -8.67 10.82 -16.78
N SER A 74 -9.56 11.75 -17.15
CA SER A 74 -10.63 11.49 -18.14
C SER A 74 -10.07 11.29 -19.55
N ALA A 75 -8.97 11.96 -19.88
CA ALA A 75 -8.25 11.77 -21.14
C ALA A 75 -7.42 10.47 -21.19
N GLY A 76 -7.34 9.71 -20.08
CA GLY A 76 -6.57 8.47 -20.00
C GLY A 76 -5.05 8.67 -19.97
N HIS A 77 -4.57 9.90 -19.74
CA HIS A 77 -3.14 10.19 -19.63
C HIS A 77 -2.53 9.65 -18.33
N ILE A 78 -3.35 9.51 -17.29
CA ILE A 78 -2.96 8.98 -15.97
C ILE A 78 -4.03 8.04 -15.45
N ASN A 79 -3.64 7.12 -14.58
CA ASN A 79 -4.56 6.25 -13.87
C ASN A 79 -5.06 6.87 -12.55
N LEU A 80 -6.04 6.21 -11.92
CA LEU A 80 -6.67 6.68 -10.68
C LEU A 80 -5.67 6.90 -9.52
N GLN A 81 -4.65 6.04 -9.41
CA GLN A 81 -3.68 6.12 -8.31
C GLN A 81 -2.70 7.28 -8.51
N GLU A 82 -2.31 7.55 -9.77
CA GLU A 82 -1.49 8.70 -10.15
C GLU A 82 -2.24 10.01 -9.96
N ALA A 83 -3.51 10.06 -10.39
CA ALA A 83 -4.40 11.18 -10.15
C ALA A 83 -4.54 11.47 -8.65
N ALA A 84 -4.68 10.42 -7.83
CA ALA A 84 -4.72 10.56 -6.39
C ALA A 84 -3.40 11.09 -5.80
N GLN A 85 -2.23 10.83 -6.40
CA GLN A 85 -0.98 11.47 -5.98
C GLN A 85 -0.95 12.94 -6.36
N LEU A 86 -1.28 13.28 -7.61
CA LEU A 86 -1.26 14.67 -8.09
C LEU A 86 -2.27 15.56 -7.35
N ALA A 87 -3.45 15.05 -7.02
CA ALA A 87 -4.49 15.77 -6.28
C ALA A 87 -4.03 16.22 -4.87
N ARG A 88 -2.97 15.61 -4.33
CA ARG A 88 -2.38 15.99 -3.03
C ARG A 88 -1.63 17.32 -3.09
N LEU A 89 -1.21 17.75 -4.28
CA LEU A 89 -0.48 18.99 -4.51
C LEU A 89 -1.45 20.18 -4.55
N THR A 90 -2.06 20.50 -3.41
CA THR A 90 -2.98 21.63 -3.27
C THR A 90 -2.23 22.91 -2.89
N ALA A 91 -2.86 24.06 -3.13
CA ALA A 91 -2.33 25.38 -2.77
C ALA A 91 -1.92 25.46 -1.29
N GLU A 92 -2.81 25.02 -0.40
CA GLU A 92 -2.59 24.97 1.04
C GLU A 92 -1.37 24.11 1.41
N ARG A 93 -1.25 22.92 0.82
CA ARG A 93 -0.18 21.97 1.16
C ARG A 93 1.18 22.36 0.60
N LEU A 94 1.19 23.14 -0.48
CA LEU A 94 2.39 23.70 -1.07
C LEU A 94 2.74 25.09 -0.51
N GLY A 95 1.92 25.67 0.37
CA GLY A 95 2.09 27.05 0.84
C GLY A 95 2.11 28.07 -0.30
N SER A 96 1.35 27.84 -1.38
CA SER A 96 1.41 28.62 -2.62
C SER A 96 0.02 29.04 -3.11
N SER A 97 -0.04 29.85 -4.17
CA SER A 97 -1.30 30.24 -4.79
C SER A 97 -1.94 29.08 -5.57
N PRO A 98 -3.28 29.08 -5.77
CA PRO A 98 -3.96 28.06 -6.59
C PRO A 98 -3.38 27.94 -8.01
N ALA A 99 -2.99 29.06 -8.61
CA ALA A 99 -2.37 29.09 -9.95
C ALA A 99 -0.97 28.43 -9.94
N ALA A 100 -0.16 28.71 -8.92
CA ALA A 100 1.16 28.10 -8.78
C ALA A 100 1.07 26.59 -8.53
N ALA A 101 0.13 26.15 -7.68
CA ALA A 101 -0.12 24.73 -7.44
C ALA A 101 -0.57 24.01 -8.73
N ARG A 102 -1.43 24.64 -9.54
CA ARG A 102 -1.84 24.11 -10.86
C ARG A 102 -0.64 24.01 -11.80
N ALA A 103 0.15 25.07 -11.93
CA ALA A 103 1.35 25.04 -12.78
C ALA A 103 2.31 23.93 -12.37
N ARG A 104 2.52 23.73 -11.06
CA ARG A 104 3.37 22.67 -10.53
C ARG A 104 2.83 21.27 -10.83
N ARG A 105 1.52 21.04 -10.69
CA ARG A 105 0.89 19.76 -11.08
C ARG A 105 1.06 19.49 -12.58
N THR A 106 0.83 20.48 -13.44
CA THR A 106 1.01 20.36 -14.89
C THR A 106 2.45 20.01 -15.25
N GLU A 107 3.42 20.70 -14.65
CA GLU A 107 4.85 20.44 -14.89
C GLU A 107 5.23 18.98 -14.53
N ILE A 108 4.80 18.51 -13.35
CA ILE A 108 5.07 17.14 -12.91
C ILE A 108 4.41 16.12 -13.83
N LEU A 109 3.17 16.38 -14.23
CA LEU A 109 2.44 15.52 -15.16
C LEU A 109 3.15 15.44 -16.52
N GLN A 110 3.57 16.58 -17.09
CA GLN A 110 4.29 16.61 -18.35
C GLN A 110 5.61 15.82 -18.28
N GLN A 111 6.36 16.01 -17.19
CA GLN A 111 7.61 15.27 -17.00
C GLN A 111 7.36 13.77 -16.80
N HIS A 112 6.31 13.39 -16.06
CA HIS A 112 5.88 11.99 -15.89
C HIS A 112 5.55 11.34 -17.23
N LEU A 113 4.78 12.03 -18.07
CA LEU A 113 4.38 11.54 -19.40
C LEU A 113 5.57 11.45 -20.36
N ALA A 114 6.47 12.44 -20.34
CA ALA A 114 7.64 12.48 -21.22
C ALA A 114 8.59 11.29 -21.02
N VAL A 115 8.74 10.82 -19.77
CA VAL A 115 9.67 9.73 -19.43
C VAL A 115 8.96 8.38 -19.24
N GLN A 116 7.64 8.33 -19.47
CA GLN A 116 6.79 7.17 -19.12
C GLN A 116 7.09 6.68 -17.69
N GLY A 117 7.08 7.63 -16.74
CA GLY A 117 7.50 7.38 -15.37
C GLY A 117 6.68 6.28 -14.70
N SER A 118 7.31 5.49 -13.82
CA SER A 118 6.56 4.56 -12.99
C SER A 118 5.76 5.33 -11.92
N GLN A 119 4.61 4.77 -11.54
CA GLN A 119 3.78 5.32 -10.47
C GLN A 119 4.56 5.51 -9.15
N THR A 120 5.51 4.63 -8.85
CA THR A 120 6.37 4.72 -7.66
C THR A 120 7.22 5.98 -7.67
N ARG A 121 7.79 6.34 -8.84
CA ARG A 121 8.57 7.58 -8.99
C ARG A 121 7.70 8.82 -8.83
N LEU A 122 6.50 8.84 -9.42
CA LEU A 122 5.55 9.93 -9.24
C LEU A 122 5.19 10.12 -7.76
N ARG A 123 4.91 9.01 -7.06
CA ARG A 123 4.61 9.03 -5.62
C ARG A 123 5.77 9.57 -4.79
N ALA A 124 7.00 9.13 -5.05
CA ALA A 124 8.19 9.61 -4.34
C ALA A 124 8.36 11.12 -4.55
N ARG A 125 8.31 11.57 -5.80
CA ARG A 125 8.41 12.99 -6.14
C ARG A 125 7.33 13.86 -5.50
N VAL A 126 6.08 13.39 -5.48
CA VAL A 126 4.99 14.10 -4.81
C VAL A 126 5.23 14.20 -3.31
N LYS A 127 5.78 13.16 -2.66
CA LYS A 127 6.16 13.21 -1.24
C LYS A 127 7.27 14.24 -1.00
N ASP A 128 8.30 14.25 -1.85
CA ASP A 128 9.41 15.21 -1.76
C ASP A 128 8.90 16.65 -1.79
N LEU A 129 8.02 16.96 -2.73
CA LEU A 129 7.45 18.30 -2.86
C LEU A 129 6.56 18.73 -1.70
N LEU A 130 5.94 17.76 -1.03
CA LEU A 130 5.10 18.02 0.14
C LEU A 130 5.91 18.04 1.44
N GLY A 131 7.23 17.81 1.40
CA GLY A 131 8.05 17.62 2.59
C GLY A 131 7.61 16.41 3.42
N GLU A 132 6.90 15.45 2.80
CA GLU A 132 6.50 14.18 3.42
C GLU A 132 7.57 13.12 3.30
N THR A 133 8.59 13.42 2.51
CA THR A 133 9.92 12.90 2.76
C THR A 133 10.30 13.51 4.09
N GLN A 134 9.80 12.88 5.17
CA GLN A 134 10.71 12.56 6.24
C GLN A 134 11.96 12.11 5.50
N GLU A 135 13.01 12.90 5.59
CA GLU A 135 14.31 12.31 5.76
C GLU A 135 14.04 11.12 6.68
N LEU A 136 13.98 9.95 6.07
CA LEU A 136 14.55 8.79 6.69
C LEU A 136 16.04 9.15 6.77
N ASP A 137 16.38 10.11 7.65
CA ASP A 137 17.22 9.78 8.78
C ASP A 137 16.61 8.50 9.33
N ILE A 138 17.03 7.41 8.69
CA ILE A 138 17.26 6.16 9.36
C ILE A 138 18.39 6.48 10.34
N SER A 139 18.11 7.33 11.34
CA SER A 139 18.75 7.22 12.62
C SER A 139 18.68 5.74 12.93
N SER A 140 19.84 5.17 13.23
CA SER A 140 19.99 3.78 13.62
C SER A 140 18.86 3.29 14.53
N GLU A 141 18.28 4.18 15.36
CA GLU A 141 17.11 4.00 16.24
C GLU A 141 15.79 3.58 15.56
N SER A 142 15.44 4.13 14.38
CA SER A 142 14.16 3.80 13.72
C SER A 142 14.21 2.41 13.08
N MET A 143 15.38 2.05 12.55
CA MET A 143 15.66 0.69 12.07
C MET A 143 15.81 -0.28 13.24
N THR A 144 16.41 0.13 14.37
CA THR A 144 16.36 -0.69 15.61
C THR A 144 14.94 -0.85 16.12
N ARG A 145 14.02 0.09 15.89
CA ARG A 145 12.60 -0.09 16.25
C ARG A 145 11.87 -1.08 15.37
N VAL A 146 12.13 -1.09 14.06
CA VAL A 146 11.54 -2.10 13.16
C VAL A 146 12.16 -3.48 13.41
N VAL A 147 13.47 -3.54 13.63
CA VAL A 147 14.18 -4.77 14.04
C VAL A 147 13.72 -5.22 15.43
N ALA A 148 13.55 -4.32 16.40
CA ALA A 148 13.02 -4.64 17.72
C ALA A 148 11.54 -5.06 17.66
N GLN A 149 10.73 -4.51 16.75
CA GLN A 149 9.36 -5.00 16.55
C GLN A 149 9.33 -6.38 15.90
N VAL A 150 10.30 -6.69 15.03
CA VAL A 150 10.49 -8.03 14.47
C VAL A 150 11.02 -8.98 15.54
N ASP A 151 11.97 -8.57 16.38
CA ASP A 151 12.53 -9.35 17.50
C ASP A 151 11.49 -9.55 18.63
N GLU A 152 10.63 -8.57 18.93
CA GLU A 152 9.53 -8.66 19.90
C GLU A 152 8.39 -9.58 19.40
N LEU A 153 8.20 -9.69 18.07
CA LEU A 153 7.34 -10.70 17.45
C LEU A 153 8.01 -12.09 17.35
N LEU A 154 9.30 -12.19 17.67
CA LEU A 154 10.14 -13.39 17.61
C LEU A 154 10.68 -13.80 18.99
N GLU A 155 9.93 -13.59 20.08
CA GLU A 155 10.12 -14.39 21.30
C GLU A 155 9.72 -15.85 20.99
N ILE A 156 10.61 -16.59 20.34
CA ILE A 156 10.42 -17.97 19.95
C ILE A 156 11.53 -18.80 20.60
N ASP A 157 11.12 -19.95 21.12
CA ASP A 157 11.95 -20.97 21.78
C ASP A 157 13.32 -21.15 21.07
N PRO A 158 14.45 -21.01 21.78
CA PRO A 158 15.81 -21.21 21.26
C PRO A 158 16.05 -22.59 20.60
N HIS A 159 15.14 -23.55 20.79
CA HIS A 159 15.21 -24.88 20.20
C HIS A 159 14.37 -25.02 18.91
N ASP A 160 13.66 -23.97 18.47
CA ASP A 160 12.90 -24.02 17.22
C ASP A 160 13.84 -23.87 16.01
N THR A 161 13.99 -24.95 15.24
CA THR A 161 14.70 -24.95 13.95
C THR A 161 14.25 -23.86 12.97
N ARG A 162 13.05 -23.30 13.13
CA ARG A 162 12.56 -22.16 12.35
C ARG A 162 13.26 -20.85 12.71
N HIS A 163 13.75 -20.70 13.94
CA HIS A 163 14.53 -19.54 14.35
C HIS A 163 15.83 -19.44 13.56
N MET A 164 16.58 -20.54 13.46
CA MET A 164 17.81 -20.60 12.65
C MET A 164 17.55 -20.23 11.18
N PHE A 165 16.43 -20.68 10.61
CA PHE A 165 16.04 -20.28 9.25
C PHE A 165 15.85 -18.76 9.13
N TRP A 166 15.18 -18.13 10.10
CA TRP A 166 14.96 -16.67 10.07
C TRP A 166 16.25 -15.88 10.29
N GLU A 167 17.15 -16.34 11.16
CA GLU A 167 18.48 -15.74 11.33
C GLU A 167 19.30 -15.79 10.03
N GLU A 168 19.32 -16.93 9.34
CA GLU A 168 20.03 -17.04 8.06
C GLU A 168 19.39 -16.17 6.97
N MET A 169 18.06 -16.06 6.92
CA MET A 169 17.39 -15.13 6.00
C MET A 169 17.74 -13.67 6.30
N LYS A 170 17.86 -13.29 7.58
CA LYS A 170 18.34 -11.95 7.97
C LYS A 170 19.77 -11.72 7.50
N ARG A 171 20.65 -12.70 7.71
CA ARG A 171 22.06 -12.64 7.28
C ARG A 171 22.19 -12.47 5.78
N ILE A 172 21.44 -13.24 4.99
CA ILE A 172 21.40 -13.13 3.52
C ILE A 172 20.92 -11.73 3.11
N PHE A 173 19.86 -11.22 3.73
CA PHE A 173 19.34 -9.88 3.43
C PHE A 173 20.39 -8.78 3.67
N PHE A 174 21.12 -8.83 4.78
CA PHE A 174 22.19 -7.86 5.05
C PHE A 174 23.35 -7.98 4.06
N ALA A 175 23.79 -9.21 3.75
CA ALA A 175 24.83 -9.45 2.77
C ALA A 175 24.43 -8.89 1.38
N MET A 176 23.20 -9.13 0.93
CA MET A 176 22.68 -8.59 -0.33
C MET A 176 22.65 -7.06 -0.39
N ARG A 177 22.56 -6.38 0.76
CA ARG A 177 22.57 -4.92 0.83
C ARG A 177 23.98 -4.34 0.66
N GLU A 178 24.99 -5.10 1.04
CA GLU A 178 26.39 -4.66 1.03
C GLU A 178 27.08 -4.92 -0.31
N ILE A 179 26.54 -5.84 -1.13
CA ILE A 179 27.04 -6.14 -2.47
C ILE A 179 26.85 -4.91 -3.38
N GLN A 180 27.96 -4.44 -3.95
CA GLN A 180 27.98 -3.42 -5.01
C GLN A 180 28.01 -4.07 -6.39
N PRO A 181 27.58 -3.38 -7.46
CA PRO A 181 27.66 -3.90 -8.82
C PRO A 181 29.06 -4.34 -9.24
N GLU A 182 30.09 -3.68 -8.71
CA GLU A 182 31.50 -3.98 -8.99
C GLU A 182 32.00 -5.25 -8.29
N ASP A 183 31.27 -5.75 -7.28
CA ASP A 183 31.58 -6.99 -6.55
C ASP A 183 31.07 -8.24 -7.27
N LEU A 184 30.37 -8.08 -8.41
CA LEU A 184 29.76 -9.16 -9.17
C LEU A 184 30.42 -9.27 -10.55
N ASP A 185 31.29 -10.27 -10.72
CA ASP A 185 31.72 -10.70 -12.04
C ASP A 185 30.69 -11.65 -12.68
N ASP A 186 30.86 -11.93 -13.98
CA ASP A 186 29.92 -12.75 -14.75
C ASP A 186 29.80 -14.17 -14.17
N GLU A 187 30.89 -14.74 -13.66
CA GLU A 187 30.92 -16.08 -13.04
C GLU A 187 30.12 -16.09 -11.72
N THR A 188 30.36 -15.12 -10.84
CA THR A 188 29.63 -14.97 -9.57
C THR A 188 28.15 -14.68 -9.80
N MET A 189 27.83 -13.89 -10.82
CA MET A 189 26.45 -13.59 -11.20
C MET A 189 25.71 -14.85 -11.67
N ASP A 190 26.34 -15.68 -12.49
CA ASP A 190 25.76 -16.95 -12.96
C ASP A 190 25.54 -17.94 -11.81
N GLU A 191 26.51 -18.07 -10.89
CA GLU A 191 26.37 -18.89 -9.68
C GLU A 191 25.24 -18.38 -8.78
N PHE A 192 25.16 -17.07 -8.58
CA PHE A 192 24.11 -16.44 -7.78
C PHE A 192 22.71 -16.68 -8.39
N MET A 193 22.56 -16.52 -9.71
CA MET A 193 21.30 -16.77 -10.41
C MET A 193 20.87 -18.23 -10.30
N SER A 194 21.81 -19.17 -10.44
CA SER A 194 21.55 -20.60 -10.24
C SER A 194 21.06 -20.92 -8.81
N ALA A 195 21.66 -20.28 -7.79
CA ALA A 195 21.21 -20.42 -6.40
C ALA A 195 19.81 -19.81 -6.18
N MET A 196 19.53 -18.65 -6.80
CA MET A 196 18.23 -17.98 -6.70
C MET A 196 17.10 -18.77 -7.36
N ASP A 197 17.37 -19.49 -8.44
CA ASP A 197 16.41 -20.41 -9.06
C ASP A 197 16.05 -21.57 -8.13
N GLN A 198 17.03 -22.13 -7.43
CA GLN A 198 16.78 -23.17 -6.44
C GLN A 198 15.93 -22.66 -5.27
N LEU A 199 16.24 -21.46 -4.78
CA LEU A 199 15.47 -20.80 -3.72
C LEU A 199 14.03 -20.52 -4.18
N SER A 200 13.86 -19.99 -5.40
CA SER A 200 12.55 -19.69 -6.00
C SER A 200 11.68 -20.94 -6.11
N ASN A 201 12.27 -22.07 -6.51
CA ASN A 201 11.59 -23.36 -6.56
C ASN A 201 11.10 -23.83 -5.17
N ILE A 202 11.90 -23.60 -4.12
CA ILE A 202 11.52 -23.93 -2.74
C ILE A 202 10.36 -23.03 -2.27
N LEU A 203 10.47 -21.71 -2.49
CA LEU A 203 9.44 -20.75 -2.12
C LEU A 203 8.10 -21.05 -2.81
N TYR A 204 8.14 -21.37 -4.10
CA TYR A 204 6.95 -21.77 -4.86
C TYR A 204 6.28 -23.03 -4.27
N ARG A 205 7.06 -24.02 -3.84
CA ARG A 205 6.52 -25.22 -3.15
C ARG A 205 5.87 -24.86 -1.81
N ILE A 206 6.45 -23.94 -1.05
CA ILE A 206 5.88 -23.44 0.21
C ILE A 206 4.56 -22.73 -0.05
N GLU A 207 4.52 -21.84 -1.03
CA GLU A 207 3.30 -21.11 -1.42
C GLU A 207 2.19 -22.08 -1.86
N LYS A 208 2.51 -23.06 -2.71
CA LYS A 208 1.58 -24.10 -3.14
C LYS A 208 1.03 -24.93 -1.97
N LYS A 209 1.86 -25.23 -0.95
CA LYS A 209 1.42 -25.88 0.28
C LYS A 209 0.47 -24.99 1.08
N ARG A 210 0.73 -23.69 1.16
CA ARG A 210 -0.15 -22.72 1.83
C ARG A 210 -1.51 -22.59 1.13
N GLN A 211 -1.52 -22.43 -0.19
CA GLN A 211 -2.75 -22.37 -0.99
C GLN A 211 -3.61 -23.65 -0.85
N LYS A 212 -2.97 -24.82 -0.71
CA LYS A 212 -3.65 -26.10 -0.42
C LYS A 212 -4.18 -26.20 1.02
N ARG A 213 -3.60 -25.50 1.99
CA ARG A 213 -4.14 -25.41 3.36
C ARG A 213 -5.33 -24.44 3.43
N GLU A 214 -5.35 -23.44 2.56
CA GLU A 214 -6.41 -22.43 2.48
C GLU A 214 -7.64 -22.89 1.64
N ARG A 215 -7.56 -24.04 0.93
CA ARG A 215 -8.68 -24.70 0.22
C ARG A 215 -8.69 -26.21 0.59
N PRO A 216 -9.67 -26.87 1.27
CA PRO A 216 -11.03 -26.46 1.67
C PRO A 216 -11.55 -26.94 3.08
N THR A 217 -12.37 -26.10 3.74
CA THR A 217 -13.51 -26.53 4.61
C THR A 217 -14.87 -26.19 3.98
N ALA A 218 -14.88 -25.67 2.75
CA ALA A 218 -16.10 -25.27 2.05
C ALA A 218 -16.79 -26.40 1.25
N ALA A 219 -16.25 -27.63 1.27
CA ALA A 219 -16.78 -28.77 0.48
C ALA A 219 -17.46 -29.87 1.33
N LEU A 220 -17.71 -29.64 2.62
CA LEU A 220 -18.48 -30.54 3.49
C LEU A 220 -19.75 -29.84 3.99
N LYS A 221 -20.65 -29.57 3.04
CA LYS A 221 -22.09 -29.43 3.29
C LYS A 221 -22.81 -30.01 2.07
N ILE A 222 -23.03 -31.32 2.10
CA ILE A 222 -24.17 -31.96 1.44
C ILE A 222 -25.02 -32.52 2.58
#